data_AF-A0A1Z4GN40-F1
#
_entry.id   AF-A0A1Z4GN40-F1
#
_cell.length_a   1.000
_cell.length_b   1.000
_cell.length_c   1.000
_cell.angle_alpha   90.00
_cell.angle_beta   90.00
_cell.angle_gamma   90.00
#
_symmetry.space_group_name_H-M   'P 1'
#
loop_
_entity.id
_entity.type
_entity.pdbx_description
1 polymer ?
#
loop_
_entity_poly.entity_id
_entity_poly.type
_entity_poly.pdbx_seq_one_letter_code
_entity_poly.pdbx_strand_id
1 'polypeptide(L)' 'MFHYNPSSCLPSSAELPDSDVTPVDNELQILIPSLLLSILTSIWQSCEDCFFGINMGIYYAASTIAIVPDGFLSLGFKNS' A
#
# COMPACT_ATOMS: atom_id res chain seq x y z
N MET A 1 -20.63 19.95 -0.09
CA MET A 1 -21.30 19.19 -1.16
C MET A 1 -21.02 19.91 -2.47
N PHE A 2 -20.45 19.25 -3.47
CA PHE A 2 -20.01 19.90 -4.71
C PHE A 2 -21.24 20.21 -5.59
N HIS A 3 -21.44 21.49 -5.95
CA HIS A 3 -22.54 21.89 -6.83
C HIS A 3 -22.15 21.61 -8.29
N TYR A 4 -22.51 20.43 -8.80
CA TYR A 4 -22.26 20.06 -10.18
C TYR A 4 -23.36 20.62 -11.09
N ASN A 5 -23.00 21.51 -12.01
CA ASN A 5 -23.89 21.97 -13.07
C ASN A 5 -23.64 21.13 -14.33
N PRO A 6 -24.60 20.31 -14.78
CA PRO A 6 -24.43 19.39 -15.92
C PRO A 6 -24.28 20.09 -17.28
N SER A 7 -24.52 21.39 -17.36
CA SER A 7 -24.30 22.20 -18.58
C SER A 7 -22.87 22.77 -18.68
N SER A 8 -22.03 22.54 -17.67
CA SER A 8 -20.62 22.95 -17.66
C SER A 8 -19.81 21.90 -18.44
N CYS A 9 -18.89 22.33 -19.30
CA CYS A 9 -17.87 21.43 -19.82
C CYS A 9 -17.12 20.80 -18.65
N LEU A 10 -16.85 19.49 -18.72
CA LEU A 10 -15.96 18.84 -17.75
C LEU A 10 -14.59 19.53 -17.81
N PRO A 11 -13.93 19.74 -16.65
CA PRO A 11 -12.59 20.30 -16.62
C PRO A 11 -11.67 19.43 -17.48
N SER A 12 -10.82 20.09 -18.26
CA SER A 12 -9.75 19.42 -18.99
C SER A 12 -8.74 18.82 -17.99
N SER A 13 -7.93 17.85 -18.44
CA SER A 13 -6.92 17.23 -17.57
C SER A 13 -5.93 18.22 -16.94
N ALA A 14 -5.76 19.41 -17.54
CA ALA A 14 -4.91 20.49 -17.03
C ALA A 14 -5.60 21.39 -15.97
N GLU A 15 -6.93 21.30 -15.85
CA GLU A 15 -7.74 22.04 -14.88
C GLU A 15 -8.14 21.19 -13.67
N LEU A 16 -7.83 19.89 -13.73
CA LEU A 16 -7.85 19.05 -12.54
C LEU A 16 -6.75 19.53 -11.59
N PRO A 17 -6.96 19.48 -10.26
CA PRO A 17 -5.89 19.75 -9.32
C PRO A 17 -4.71 18.85 -9.68
N ASP A 18 -3.62 19.49 -10.12
CA ASP A 18 -2.38 18.78 -10.42
C ASP A 18 -2.01 18.01 -9.15
N SER A 19 -1.70 16.73 -9.32
CA SER A 19 -1.38 15.88 -8.20
C SER A 19 -0.22 16.53 -7.49
N ASP A 20 -0.42 17.01 -6.25
CA ASP A 20 0.67 17.43 -5.37
C ASP A 20 1.75 16.36 -5.54
N VAL A 21 2.94 16.75 -5.99
CA VAL A 21 3.98 15.91 -6.64
C VAL A 21 4.49 14.77 -5.74
N THR A 22 3.89 14.59 -4.57
CA THR A 22 3.83 13.35 -3.82
C THR A 22 3.33 12.21 -4.73
N PRO A 23 4.09 11.11 -4.89
CA PRO A 23 3.61 9.91 -5.56
C PRO A 23 2.31 9.49 -4.87
N VAL A 24 1.20 9.61 -5.56
CA VAL A 24 -0.09 9.15 -5.04
C VAL A 24 -0.04 7.63 -4.98
N ASP A 25 -0.55 7.06 -3.90
CA ASP A 25 -0.78 5.62 -3.79
C ASP A 25 -1.57 5.17 -5.02
N ASN A 26 -0.97 4.33 -5.86
CA ASN A 26 -1.66 3.71 -6.99
C ASN A 26 -2.23 2.36 -6.55
N GLU A 27 -3.35 1.92 -7.14
CA GLU A 27 -3.96 0.61 -6.86
C GLU A 27 -2.96 -0.55 -6.98
N LEU A 28 -1.96 -0.42 -7.85
CA LEU A 28 -0.88 -1.41 -7.99
C LEU A 28 -0.06 -1.63 -6.71
N GLN A 29 0.09 -0.61 -5.86
CA GLN A 29 0.78 -0.73 -4.57
C GLN A 29 0.01 -1.61 -3.58
N ILE A 30 -1.28 -1.89 -3.83
CA ILE A 30 -2.07 -2.87 -3.07
C ILE A 30 -2.17 -4.21 -3.82
N LEU A 31 -2.42 -4.17 -5.14
CA LEU A 31 -2.66 -5.38 -5.93
C LEU A 31 -1.43 -6.27 -6.04
N ILE A 32 -0.24 -5.70 -6.24
CA ILE A 32 1.00 -6.48 -6.39
C ILE A 32 1.37 -7.18 -5.08
N PRO A 33 1.44 -6.49 -3.91
CA PRO A 33 1.72 -7.17 -2.64
C PRO A 33 0.64 -8.20 -2.27
N SER A 34 -0.64 -7.96 -2.60
CA SER A 34 -1.72 -8.93 -2.36
C SER A 34 -1.56 -10.20 -3.20
N LEU A 35 -1.13 -10.07 -4.46
CA LEU A 35 -0.79 -11.22 -5.30
C LEU A 35 0.41 -11.99 -4.73
N LEU A 36 1.44 -11.29 -4.29
CA LEU A 36 2.61 -11.91 -3.66
C LEU A 36 2.22 -12.69 -2.39
N LEU A 37 1.39 -12.11 -1.52
CA LEU A 37 0.85 -12.82 -0.36
C LEU A 37 0.11 -14.09 -0.77
N SER A 38 -0.76 -14.01 -1.79
CA SER A 38 -1.50 -15.17 -2.29
C SER A 38 -0.57 -16.29 -2.78
N ILE A 39 0.50 -15.94 -3.50
CA ILE A 39 1.51 -16.90 -3.95
C ILE A 39 2.27 -17.50 -2.76
N LEU A 40 2.73 -16.66 -1.82
CA LEU A 40 3.45 -17.11 -0.63
C LEU A 40 2.62 -18.08 0.21
N THR A 41 1.35 -17.77 0.47
CA THR A 41 0.44 -18.67 1.18
C THR A 41 0.22 -19.99 0.45
N SER A 42 0.21 -19.97 -0.89
CA SER A 42 0.08 -21.18 -1.71
C SER A 42 1.30 -22.10 -1.61
N ILE A 43 2.52 -21.53 -1.68
CA ILE A 43 3.77 -22.30 -1.73
C ILE A 43 4.39 -22.59 -0.35
N TRP A 44 4.06 -21.83 0.68
CA TRP A 44 4.71 -21.88 1.99
C TRP A 44 3.71 -22.03 3.14
N GLN A 45 2.88 -23.07 3.07
CA GLN A 45 1.83 -23.36 4.05
C GLN A 45 2.35 -23.64 5.47
N SER A 46 3.61 -24.04 5.62
CA SER A 46 4.23 -24.34 6.91
C SER A 46 4.67 -23.11 7.71
N CYS A 47 4.55 -21.90 7.17
CA CYS A 47 4.92 -20.70 7.92
C CYS A 47 3.81 -20.27 8.88
N GLU A 48 3.80 -20.86 10.08
CA GLU A 48 2.79 -20.60 11.11
C GLU A 48 2.99 -19.24 11.82
N ASP A 49 4.20 -18.68 11.81
CA ASP A 49 4.55 -17.43 12.51
C ASP A 49 5.02 -16.34 11.52
N CYS A 50 4.51 -16.39 10.29
CA CYS A 50 4.74 -15.36 9.28
C CYS A 50 3.67 -14.27 9.38
N PHE A 51 4.09 -13.01 9.28
CA PHE A 51 3.20 -11.88 9.06
C PHE A 51 3.58 -11.15 7.77
N PHE A 52 2.61 -10.94 6.88
CA PHE A 52 2.81 -10.14 5.66
C PHE A 52 2.01 -8.85 5.75
N GLY A 53 2.71 -7.72 5.86
CA GLY A 53 2.11 -6.39 5.91
C GLY A 53 2.07 -5.73 4.53
N ILE A 54 0.99 -4.99 4.24
CA ILE A 54 0.80 -4.22 3.00
C ILE A 54 0.47 -2.78 3.40
N ASN A 55 1.14 -1.81 2.76
CA ASN A 55 0.98 -0.37 3.04
C ASN A 55 0.96 -0.03 4.55
N MET A 56 1.92 -0.58 5.30
CA MET A 56 1.99 -0.44 6.75
C MET A 56 3.35 0.11 7.17
N GLY A 57 3.33 1.14 8.02
CA GLY A 57 4.53 1.78 8.54
C GLY A 57 5.28 0.89 9.53
N ILE A 58 6.58 0.74 9.31
CA ILE A 58 7.51 0.03 10.19
C ILE A 58 8.33 1.06 10.97
N TYR A 59 8.34 0.93 12.29
CA TYR A 59 9.14 1.74 13.19
C TYR A 59 10.30 0.90 13.73
N TYR A 60 11.52 1.37 13.54
CA TYR A 60 12.68 0.79 14.23
C TYR A 60 12.69 1.16 15.72
N ALA A 61 12.37 2.42 16.02
CA ALA A 61 12.14 2.91 17.37
C ALA A 61 10.97 3.90 17.39
N ALA A 62 10.32 4.07 18.54
CA ALA A 62 9.14 4.94 18.67
C ALA A 62 9.40 6.41 18.27
N SER A 63 10.66 6.87 18.31
CA SER A 63 11.08 8.23 17.95
C SER A 63 11.59 8.38 16.51
N THR A 64 11.61 7.30 15.72
CA THR A 64 12.11 7.33 14.33
C THR A 64 10.99 7.50 13.32
N ILE A 65 11.29 8.13 12.19
CA ILE A 65 10.37 8.22 11.05
C ILE A 65 10.05 6.80 10.57
N ALA A 66 8.77 6.54 10.30
CA ALA A 66 8.32 5.26 9.78
C ALA A 66 8.84 5.02 8.37
N ILE A 67 9.23 3.78 8.08
CA ILE A 67 9.42 3.31 6.71
C ILE A 67 8.10 2.71 6.26
N VAL A 68 7.57 3.18 5.13
CA VAL A 68 6.30 2.68 4.56
C VAL A 68 6.62 1.96 3.24
N PRO A 69 6.90 0.64 3.28
CA PRO A 69 7.06 -0.15 2.07
C PRO A 69 5.69 -0.53 1.48
N ASP A 70 5.66 -0.82 0.18
CA ASP A 70 4.47 -1.39 -0.49
C ASP A 70 4.02 -2.71 0.18
N GLY A 71 4.99 -3.54 0.58
CA GLY A 71 4.74 -4.70 1.42
C GLY A 71 6.02 -5.29 2.04
N PHE A 72 5.87 -6.03 3.14
CA PHE A 72 6.97 -6.70 3.82
C PHE A 72 6.55 -8.04 4.45
N LEU A 73 7.50 -8.97 4.54
CA LEU A 73 7.33 -10.24 5.24
C LEU A 73 8.16 -10.21 6.53
N SER A 74 7.48 -10.37 7.67
CA SER A 74 8.08 -10.57 8.97
C SER A 74 8.01 -12.06 9.33
N LEU A 75 9.16 -12.63 9.68
CA LEU A 75 9.27 -14.02 10.12
C LEU A 75 9.42 -14.05 11.63
N GLY A 76 8.52 -14.78 12.29
CA GLY A 76 8.67 -15.14 13.68
C GLY A 76 9.88 -16.04 13.89
N PHE A 77 10.57 -15.82 14.99
CA PHE A 77 11.73 -16.62 15.35
C PHE A 77 11.26 -17.87 16.11
N LYS A 78 11.46 -19.05 15.52
CA LYS A 78 11.21 -20.33 16.19
C LYS A 78 12.53 -20.82 16.81
N ASN A 79 12.62 -20.81 18.15
CA ASN A 79 13.69 -21.49 18.86
C ASN A 79 13.59 -23.00 18.58
N SER A 80 14.59 -23.56 17.91
CA SER A 80 14.81 -25.00 17.75
C SER A 80 15.45 -25.62 18.98
#